data_AF-A0A7T4N6N9-F1
#
_entry.id   AF-A0A7T4N6N9-F1
#
_cell.length_a   1.000
_cell.length_b   1.000
_cell.length_c   1.000
_cell.angle_alpha   90.00
_cell.angle_beta   90.00
_cell.angle_gamma   90.00
#
_symmetry.space_group_name_H-M   'P 1'
#
loop_
_entity.id
_entity.type
_entity.pdbx_description
1 polymer ?
#
loop_
_entity_poly.entity_id
_entity_poly.type
_entity_poly.pdbx_seq_one_letter_code
_entity_poly.pdbx_strand_id
1 'polypeptide(L)'
;MYKPVLSRFQYTRRHGKRRTYDITVNLVQKASGVCTYAAWVHFEAEFKGSGLMLPLVANTPDAAVREAQMRIQEDIDNLIGIVE
;
A
#
# COMPACT_ATOMS: atom_id res chain seq x y z
N MET A 1 5.87 -20.58 -7.45
CA MET A 1 5.90 -19.49 -6.45
C MET A 1 6.05 -18.18 -7.23
N TYR A 2 5.03 -17.31 -7.23
CA TYR A 2 5.14 -16.04 -7.95
C TYR A 2 6.13 -15.12 -7.22
N LYS A 3 6.99 -14.44 -7.99
CA LYS A 3 7.95 -13.48 -7.43
C LYS A 3 7.18 -12.31 -6.80
N PRO A 4 7.63 -11.80 -5.64
CA PRO A 4 7.06 -10.58 -5.08
C PRO A 4 7.18 -9.43 -6.10
N VAL A 5 6.10 -8.65 -6.21
CA VAL A 5 6.06 -7.45 -7.04
C VAL A 5 6.21 -6.25 -6.11
N LEU A 6 7.32 -5.54 -6.25
CA LEU A 6 7.58 -4.30 -5.54
C LEU A 6 7.12 -3.12 -6.39
N SER A 7 6.22 -2.30 -5.83
CA SER A 7 5.76 -1.05 -6.41
C SER A 7 6.11 0.11 -5.48
N ARG A 8 6.59 1.21 -6.05
CA ARG A 8 6.89 2.44 -5.32
C ARG A 8 6.17 3.60 -5.98
N PHE A 9 5.55 4.45 -5.18
CA PHE A 9 4.87 5.65 -5.67
C PHE A 9 4.75 6.66 -4.54
N GLN A 10 4.42 7.90 -4.92
CA GLN A 10 4.15 8.98 -3.97
C GLN A 10 2.66 9.28 -3.92
N TYR A 11 2.19 9.70 -2.74
CA TYR A 11 0.82 10.14 -2.56
C TYR A 11 0.73 11.33 -1.62
N THR A 12 0.08 12.40 -2.10
CA THR A 12 -0.24 13.56 -1.27
C THR A 12 -1.61 13.37 -0.64
N ARG A 13 -1.65 13.38 0.69
CA ARG A 13 -2.90 13.28 1.45
C ARG A 13 -3.86 14.41 1.10
N ARG A 14 -5.14 14.06 0.91
CA ARG A 14 -6.20 14.99 0.46
C ARG A 14 -6.76 15.84 1.59
N HIS A 15 -6.73 15.33 2.82
CA HIS A 15 -7.33 15.95 4.00
C HIS A 15 -6.29 16.15 5.11
N GLY A 16 -6.54 17.09 6.03
CA GLY A 16 -5.61 17.37 7.13
C GLY A 16 -4.28 17.98 6.66
N LYS A 17 -3.16 17.52 7.22
CA LYS A 17 -1.82 17.97 6.81
C LYS A 17 -1.53 17.41 5.41
N ARG A 18 -1.38 18.28 4.41
CA ARG A 18 -1.14 17.94 3.00
C ARG A 18 0.30 17.47 2.74
N ARG A 19 0.71 16.42 3.46
CA ARG A 19 2.02 15.79 3.29
C ARG A 19 2.01 14.85 2.09
N THR A 20 3.15 14.81 1.40
CA THR A 20 3.42 13.84 0.34
C THR A 20 4.24 12.71 0.93
N TYR A 21 3.67 11.52 0.93
CA TYR A 21 4.29 10.32 1.46
C TYR A 21 4.98 9.53 0.35
N ASP A 22 6.08 8.88 0.70
CA ASP A 22 6.73 7.85 -0.11
C ASP A 22 6.22 6.48 0.31
N ILE A 23 5.62 5.75 -0.62
CA ILE A 23 4.98 4.46 -0.36
C ILE A 23 5.73 3.36 -1.09
N THR A 24 6.06 2.28 -0.37
CA THR A 24 6.50 1.01 -0.95
C THR A 24 5.45 -0.04 -0.69
N VAL A 25 4.99 -0.72 -1.74
CA VAL A 25 4.06 -1.85 -1.68
C VAL A 25 4.79 -3.11 -2.15
N ASN A 26 4.73 -4.16 -1.34
CA ASN A 26 5.18 -5.50 -1.71
C ASN A 26 3.96 -6.41 -1.87
N LEU A 27 3.74 -6.90 -3.09
CA LEU A 27 2.63 -7.78 -3.42
C LEU A 27 3.13 -9.21 -3.60
N VAL A 28 2.43 -10.15 -2.97
CA VAL A 28 2.74 -11.59 -3.06
C VAL A 28 1.48 -12.33 -3.47
N GLN A 29 1.59 -13.16 -4.52
CA GLN A 29 0.54 -14.11 -4.88
C GLN A 29 0.87 -15.49 -4.30
N LYS A 30 -0.02 -15.98 -3.43
CA LYS A 30 0.07 -17.31 -2.84
C LYS A 30 -0.22 -18.39 -3.88
N ALA A 31 0.19 -19.63 -3.59
CA ALA A 31 -0.11 -20.78 -4.45
C ALA A 31 -1.63 -21.00 -4.67
N SER A 32 -2.46 -20.54 -3.73
CA SER A 32 -3.92 -20.54 -3.85
C SER A 32 -4.48 -19.53 -4.84
N GLY A 33 -3.64 -18.69 -5.45
CA GLY A 33 -4.04 -17.59 -6.32
C GLY A 33 -4.38 -16.29 -5.58
N VAL A 34 -4.55 -16.33 -4.26
CA VAL A 34 -4.85 -15.15 -3.43
C VAL A 34 -3.65 -14.19 -3.42
N CYS A 35 -3.91 -12.93 -3.76
CA CYS A 35 -2.95 -11.85 -3.63
C CYS A 35 -3.04 -11.22 -2.24
N THR A 36 -1.88 -10.97 -1.63
CA THR A 36 -1.74 -10.22 -0.37
C THR A 36 -0.68 -9.16 -0.55
N TYR A 37 -0.79 -8.05 0.17
CA TYR A 37 0.22 -7.00 0.13
C TYR A 37 0.66 -6.55 1.52
N ALA A 38 1.86 -6.01 1.59
CA ALA A 38 2.34 -5.20 2.70
C ALA A 38 2.76 -3.84 2.15
N ALA A 39 2.50 -2.77 2.91
CA ALA A 39 2.88 -1.41 2.52
C ALA A 39 3.65 -0.73 3.65
N TRP A 40 4.62 0.10 3.29
CA TRP A 40 5.36 0.97 4.20
C TRP A 40 5.26 2.39 3.71
N VAL A 41 4.87 3.29 4.61
CA VAL A 41 4.63 4.71 4.34
C VAL A 41 5.69 5.53 5.06
N HIS A 42 6.37 6.39 4.31
CA HIS A 42 7.38 7.30 4.85
C HIS A 42 7.03 8.75 4.53
N PHE A 43 7.48 9.66 5.37
CA PHE A 43 7.47 11.10 5.11
C PHE A 43 8.83 11.65 5.53
N GLU A 44 9.53 12.33 4.62
CA GLU A 44 10.88 12.88 4.88
C GLU A 44 11.85 11.81 5.41
N ALA A 45 11.82 10.62 4.81
CA ALA A 45 12.57 9.42 5.22
C ALA A 45 12.20 8.82 6.60
N GLU A 46 11.29 9.42 7.35
CA GLU A 46 10.77 8.84 8.59
C GLU A 46 9.64 7.84 8.31
N PHE A 47 9.68 6.68 8.95
CA PHE A 47 8.60 5.71 8.90
C PHE A 47 7.35 6.24 9.63
N LYS A 48 6.23 6.28 8.93
CA LYS A 48 4.94 6.78 9.46
C LYS A 48 3.93 5.67 9.73
N GLY A 49 4.12 4.50 9.15
CA GLY A 49 3.25 3.36 9.40
C GLY A 49 3.22 2.37 8.25
N SER A 50 2.42 1.33 8.42
CA SER A 50 2.18 0.32 7.40
C SER A 50 0.71 0.29 7.03
N GLY A 51 0.43 0.11 5.73
CA GLY A 51 -0.92 -0.18 5.26
C GLY A 51 -1.44 -1.52 5.79
N LEU A 52 -2.76 -1.67 5.82
CA LEU A 52 -3.42 -2.90 6.27
C LEU A 52 -3.00 -4.11 5.42
N MET A 53 -2.31 -5.07 6.04
CA MET A 53 -1.94 -6.36 5.43
C MET A 53 -3.16 -7.27 5.31
N LEU A 54 -3.95 -7.07 4.25
CA LEU A 54 -5.15 -7.84 3.99
C LEU A 54 -5.07 -8.59 2.65
N PRO A 55 -5.82 -9.70 2.52
CA PRO A 55 -6.12 -10.27 1.22
C PRO A 55 -6.73 -9.23 0.28
N LEU A 56 -6.29 -9.27 -0.97
CA LEU A 56 -6.83 -8.51 -2.08
C LEU A 56 -7.90 -9.34 -2.78
N VAL A 57 -8.92 -8.67 -3.31
CA VAL A 57 -10.00 -9.30 -4.06
C VAL A 57 -9.56 -9.57 -5.50
N ALA A 58 -8.57 -8.81 -6.01
CA ALA A 58 -8.08 -8.93 -7.36
C ALA A 58 -7.42 -10.29 -7.68
N ASN A 59 -7.82 -10.83 -8.84
CA ASN A 59 -7.40 -12.14 -9.32
C ASN A 59 -6.19 -12.09 -10.26
N THR A 60 -5.73 -10.89 -10.63
CA THR A 60 -4.57 -10.68 -11.49
C THR A 60 -3.55 -9.78 -10.79
N PRO A 61 -2.24 -9.95 -11.06
CA PRO A 61 -1.21 -9.12 -10.44
C PRO A 61 -1.42 -7.62 -10.67
N ASP A 62 -1.74 -7.20 -11.89
CA ASP A 62 -1.94 -5.78 -12.22
C ASP A 62 -3.15 -5.17 -11.51
N ALA A 63 -4.26 -5.92 -11.42
CA ALA A 63 -5.43 -5.47 -10.68
C ALA A 63 -5.13 -5.41 -9.18
N ALA A 64 -4.35 -6.36 -8.67
CA ALA A 64 -3.97 -6.43 -7.26
C ALA A 64 -3.02 -5.29 -6.87
N VAL A 65 -2.10 -4.88 -7.74
CA VAL A 65 -1.28 -3.67 -7.54
C VAL A 65 -2.17 -2.43 -7.44
N ARG A 66 -3.11 -2.24 -8.37
CA ARG A 66 -4.02 -1.09 -8.36
C ARG A 66 -4.90 -1.08 -7.11
N GLU A 67 -5.45 -2.23 -6.72
CA GLU A 67 -6.26 -2.37 -5.51
C GLU A 67 -5.45 -2.02 -4.26
N ALA A 68 -4.23 -2.55 -4.12
CA ALA A 68 -3.34 -2.23 -3.00
C ALA A 68 -3.01 -0.73 -2.93
N GLN A 69 -2.75 -0.10 -4.09
CA GLN A 69 -2.52 1.34 -4.19
C GLN A 69 -3.73 2.16 -3.75
N MET A 70 -4.94 1.79 -4.16
CA MET A 70 -6.16 2.50 -3.74
C MET A 70 -6.37 2.38 -2.23
N ARG A 71 -6.25 1.16 -1.67
CA ARG A 71 -6.45 0.94 -0.23
C ARG A 71 -5.45 1.74 0.62
N ILE A 72 -4.16 1.77 0.26
CA ILE A 72 -3.17 2.55 1.03
C ILE A 72 -3.36 4.06 0.90
N GLN A 73 -3.89 4.55 -0.23
CA GLN A 73 -4.27 5.96 -0.38
C GLN A 73 -5.42 6.31 0.58
N GLU A 74 -6.43 5.44 0.67
CA GLU A 74 -7.52 5.58 1.64
C GLU A 74 -7.04 5.49 3.09
N ASP A 75 -6.13 4.56 3.40
CA ASP A 75 -5.51 4.44 4.73
C ASP A 75 -4.75 5.73 5.10
N ILE A 76 -3.99 6.31 4.17
CA ILE A 76 -3.27 7.58 4.38
C ILE A 76 -4.25 8.75 4.59
N ASP A 77 -5.30 8.85 3.77
CA ASP A 77 -6.30 9.91 3.89
C ASP A 77 -7.03 9.86 5.23
N ASN A 78 -7.30 8.65 5.74
CA ASN A 78 -8.03 8.43 6.99
C ASN A 78 -7.12 8.18 8.22
N LEU A 79 -5.80 8.22 8.05
CA LEU A 79 -4.79 7.89 9.09
C LEU A 79 -4.99 6.51 9.72
N ILE A 80 -5.43 5.53 8.93
CA ILE A 80 -5.60 4.15 9.39
C ILE A 80 -4.21 3.49 9.46
N GLY A 81 -3.69 3.30 10.67
CA GLY A 81 -2.36 2.73 10.87
C GLY A 81 -1.20 3.66 10.47
N ILE A 82 -1.48 4.95 10.24
CA ILE A 82 -0.51 5.97 9.86
C ILE A 82 -0.45 7.05 10.94
N VAL A 83 0.77 7.39 11.39
CA VAL A 83 1.03 8.44 12.37
C VAL A 83 1.48 9.71 11.64
N GLU A 84 0.90 10.86 11.99
CA GLU A 84 1.31 12.19 11.52
C GLU A 84 2.22 12.92 12.51
#